data_AF-A0A6L7U5D8-F1
#
_entry.id   AF-A0A6L7U5D8-F1
#
_cell.length_a   1.000
_cell.length_b   1.000
_cell.length_c   1.000
_cell.angle_alpha   90.00
_cell.angle_beta   90.00
_cell.angle_gamma   90.00
#
_symmetry.space_group_name_H-M   'P 1'
#
loop_
_entity.id
_entity.type
_entity.pdbx_description
1 polymer ?
#
loop_
_entity_poly.entity_id
_entity_poly.type
_entity_poly.pdbx_seq_one_letter_code
_entity_poly.pdbx_strand_id
1 'polypeptide(L)'
;MTINTDFLVRCIHTLEEAFTQLREFEVGHSFYDIFRAASVKEFELILEQSGKLLRKRLRPFFASHRQVDRLTFKDVFRHAVRHDLISVAACERWFAYREHRNDTAHEYGERFAEATLKLLPDFISDAKELARVITEGGDD
;
A
#
# COMPACT_ATOMS: atom_id res chain seq x y z
N MET A 1 8.06 11.98 17.30
CA MET A 1 7.67 12.84 16.13
C MET A 1 6.55 12.17 15.36
N THR A 2 5.31 12.65 15.46
CA THR A 2 4.16 12.04 14.79
C THR A 2 4.22 12.25 13.28
N ILE A 3 4.21 11.17 12.52
CA ILE A 3 4.16 11.22 11.04
C ILE A 3 2.67 11.36 10.64
N ASN A 4 2.33 12.39 9.87
CA ASN A 4 0.96 12.54 9.37
C ASN A 4 0.64 11.43 8.35
N THR A 5 -0.38 10.63 8.65
CA THR A 5 -0.90 9.54 7.81
C THR A 5 -2.29 9.82 7.25
N ASP A 6 -2.85 11.02 7.45
CA ASP A 6 -4.27 11.33 7.15
C ASP A 6 -4.62 11.06 5.68
N PHE A 7 -3.69 11.39 4.78
CA PHE A 7 -3.86 11.13 3.36
C PHE A 7 -3.87 9.63 3.05
N LEU A 8 -2.94 8.86 3.63
CA LEU A 8 -2.89 7.39 3.47
C LEU A 8 -4.19 6.75 4.00
N VAL A 9 -4.64 7.16 5.19
CA VAL A 9 -5.87 6.65 5.81
C VAL A 9 -7.09 6.97 4.95
N ARG A 10 -7.15 8.16 4.36
CA ARG A 10 -8.22 8.55 3.42
C ARG A 10 -8.24 7.67 2.18
N CYS A 11 -7.09 7.43 1.56
CA CYS A 11 -7.00 6.54 0.40
C CYS A 11 -7.43 5.11 0.74
N ILE A 12 -7.02 4.59 1.90
CA ILE A 12 -7.45 3.26 2.38
C ILE A 12 -8.97 3.20 2.53
N HIS A 13 -9.59 4.24 3.09
CA HIS A 13 -11.04 4.32 3.22
C HIS A 13 -11.73 4.33 1.86
N THR A 14 -11.26 5.17 0.93
CA THR A 14 -11.80 5.24 -0.44
C THR A 14 -11.66 3.91 -1.17
N LEU A 15 -10.54 3.20 -1.01
CA LEU A 15 -10.35 1.86 -1.57
C LEU A 15 -11.36 0.86 -1.00
N GLU A 16 -11.54 0.85 0.33
CA GLU A 16 -12.47 -0.05 1.00
C GLU A 16 -13.92 0.19 0.56
N GLU A 17 -14.33 1.46 0.44
CA GLU A 17 -15.64 1.83 -0.08
C GLU A 17 -15.80 1.41 -1.55
N ALA A 18 -14.83 1.74 -2.41
CA ALA A 18 -14.88 1.39 -3.83
C ALA A 18 -14.96 -0.13 -4.02
N PHE A 19 -14.15 -0.89 -3.27
CA PHE A 19 -14.15 -2.34 -3.34
C PHE A 19 -15.45 -2.96 -2.81
N THR A 20 -16.05 -2.36 -1.78
CA THR A 20 -17.36 -2.78 -1.27
C THR A 20 -18.45 -2.54 -2.31
N GLN A 21 -18.51 -1.32 -2.86
CA GLN A 21 -19.51 -0.95 -3.87
C GLN A 21 -19.37 -1.78 -5.15
N LEU A 22 -18.14 -2.09 -5.57
CA LEU A 22 -17.88 -2.92 -6.75
C LEU A 22 -18.64 -4.25 -6.72
N ARG A 23 -18.78 -4.86 -5.53
CA ARG A 23 -19.43 -6.17 -5.34
C ARG A 23 -20.95 -6.13 -5.48
N GLU A 24 -21.54 -4.94 -5.48
CA GLU A 24 -22.98 -4.73 -5.66
C GLU A 24 -23.38 -4.64 -7.15
N PHE A 25 -22.40 -4.56 -8.06
CA PHE A 25 -22.65 -4.44 -9.50
C PHE A 25 -22.09 -5.64 -10.27
N GLU A 26 -22.82 -6.06 -11.31
CA GLU A 26 -22.36 -7.10 -12.23
C GLU A 26 -21.33 -6.59 -13.23
N VAL A 27 -20.49 -7.49 -13.73
CA VAL A 27 -19.55 -7.20 -14.82
C VAL A 27 -20.31 -6.72 -16.05
N GLY A 28 -19.90 -5.58 -16.61
CA GLY A 28 -20.58 -4.91 -17.73
C GLY A 28 -21.52 -3.78 -17.32
N HIS A 29 -21.79 -3.61 -16.03
CA HIS A 29 -22.45 -2.41 -15.51
C HIS A 29 -21.47 -1.23 -15.48
N SER A 30 -21.90 -0.03 -15.89
CA SER A 30 -21.01 1.16 -15.91
C SER A 30 -20.38 1.47 -14.54
N PHE A 31 -21.16 1.38 -13.47
CA PHE A 31 -20.64 1.51 -12.10
C PHE A 31 -19.61 0.44 -11.72
N TYR A 32 -19.69 -0.79 -12.25
CA TYR A 32 -18.67 -1.82 -12.01
C TYR A 32 -17.32 -1.34 -12.54
N ASP A 33 -17.27 -0.85 -13.77
CA ASP A 33 -16.03 -0.35 -14.37
C ASP A 33 -15.48 0.87 -13.62
N ILE A 34 -16.36 1.76 -13.15
CA ILE A 34 -15.97 2.94 -12.35
C ILE A 34 -15.33 2.51 -11.03
N PHE A 35 -15.98 1.66 -10.25
CA PHE A 35 -15.45 1.21 -8.96
C PHE A 35 -14.21 0.33 -9.12
N ARG A 36 -14.10 -0.42 -10.21
CA ARG A 36 -12.90 -1.20 -10.54
C ARG A 36 -11.72 -0.28 -10.82
N ALA A 37 -11.91 0.74 -11.65
CA ALA A 37 -10.88 1.73 -11.96
C ALA A 37 -10.46 2.52 -10.71
N ALA A 38 -11.41 2.92 -9.86
CA ALA A 38 -11.13 3.56 -8.58
C ALA A 38 -10.31 2.65 -7.65
N SER A 39 -10.68 1.37 -7.54
CA SER A 39 -9.98 0.42 -6.68
C SER A 39 -8.52 0.21 -7.11
N VAL A 40 -8.29 0.07 -8.42
CA VAL A 40 -6.92 -0.02 -8.98
C VAL A 40 -6.14 1.26 -8.69
N LYS A 41 -6.77 2.42 -8.87
CA LYS A 41 -6.10 3.70 -8.66
C LYS A 41 -5.69 3.92 -7.20
N GLU A 42 -6.58 3.62 -6.27
CA GLU A 42 -6.29 3.72 -4.85
C GLU A 42 -5.24 2.69 -4.40
N PHE A 43 -5.26 1.48 -4.95
CA PHE A 43 -4.18 0.49 -4.72
C PHE A 43 -2.80 1.07 -5.06
N GLU A 44 -2.64 1.67 -6.24
CA GLU A 44 -1.37 2.29 -6.65
C GLU A 44 -0.94 3.42 -5.69
N LEU A 45 -1.91 4.27 -5.32
CA LEU A 45 -1.68 5.44 -4.48
C LEU A 45 -1.25 5.03 -3.06
N ILE A 46 -1.98 4.08 -2.47
CA ILE A 46 -1.66 3.52 -1.16
C ILE A 46 -0.29 2.85 -1.19
N LEU A 47 0.03 2.06 -2.23
CA LEU A 47 1.33 1.39 -2.36
C LEU A 47 2.49 2.40 -2.39
N GLU A 48 2.35 3.50 -3.14
CA GLU A 48 3.33 4.57 -3.17
C GLU A 48 3.47 5.28 -1.82
N GLN A 49 2.36 5.69 -1.21
CA GLN A 49 2.37 6.41 0.06
C GLN A 49 2.92 5.56 1.20
N SER A 50 2.57 4.26 1.25
CA SER A 50 3.08 3.31 2.22
C SER A 50 4.60 3.24 2.21
N GLY A 51 5.23 3.08 1.03
CA GLY A 51 6.69 3.08 0.93
C GLY A 51 7.32 4.43 1.35
N LYS A 52 6.70 5.55 0.95
CA LYS A 52 7.18 6.90 1.26
C LYS A 52 7.10 7.22 2.76
N LEU A 53 6.00 6.88 3.41
CA LEU A 53 5.76 7.16 4.83
C LEU A 53 6.56 6.18 5.72
N LEU A 54 6.63 4.90 5.36
CA LEU A 54 7.48 3.93 6.04
C LEU A 54 8.96 4.34 5.98
N ARG A 55 9.43 4.87 4.85
CA ARG A 55 10.77 5.46 4.74
C ARG A 55 10.98 6.60 5.76
N LYS A 56 9.99 7.47 5.96
CA LYS A 56 10.08 8.52 7.00
C LYS A 56 10.14 7.93 8.40
N ARG A 57 9.32 6.90 8.67
CA ARG A 57 9.29 6.17 9.95
C ARG A 57 10.62 5.51 10.29
N LEU A 58 11.39 5.14 9.27
CA LEU A 58 12.70 4.54 9.44
C LEU A 58 13.82 5.54 9.75
N ARG A 59 13.62 6.85 9.54
CA ARG A 59 14.69 7.85 9.69
C ARG A 59 15.44 7.81 11.03
N PRO A 60 14.77 7.63 12.19
CA PRO A 60 15.45 7.57 13.48
C PRO A 60 16.43 6.39 13.63
N PHE A 61 16.29 5.31 12.86
CA PHE A 61 17.16 4.14 12.95
C PHE A 61 18.45 4.25 12.13
N PHE A 62 18.67 5.37 11.44
CA PHE A 62 19.82 5.58 10.57
C PHE A 62 20.65 6.77 11.04
N ALA A 63 21.97 6.67 10.86
CA ALA A 63 22.91 7.72 11.23
C ALA A 63 22.77 9.00 10.38
N SER A 64 22.15 8.92 9.19
CA SER A 64 21.87 10.09 8.37
C SER A 64 20.63 9.90 7.49
N HIS A 65 19.87 10.97 7.27
CA HIS A 65 18.70 10.95 6.37
C HIS A 65 19.06 10.52 4.94
N ARG A 66 20.27 10.86 4.47
CA ARG A 66 20.76 10.47 3.13
C ARG A 66 20.84 8.97 2.92
N GLN A 67 21.12 8.19 3.96
CA GLN A 67 21.14 6.72 3.85
C GLN A 67 19.73 6.17 3.59
N VAL A 68 18.74 6.74 4.27
CA VAL A 68 17.33 6.34 4.19
C VAL A 68 16.75 6.70 2.82
N ASP A 69 17.10 7.87 2.29
CA ASP A 69 16.59 8.35 1.00
C ASP A 69 17.11 7.51 -0.20
N ARG A 70 18.20 6.75 -0.03
CA ARG A 70 18.75 5.83 -1.04
C ARG A 70 18.09 4.45 -1.05
N LEU A 71 17.27 4.13 -0.05
CA LEU A 71 16.64 2.81 0.06
C LEU A 71 15.64 2.60 -1.07
N THR A 72 15.73 1.46 -1.76
CA THR A 72 14.70 1.00 -2.68
C THR A 72 13.42 0.66 -1.91
N PHE A 73 12.29 0.49 -2.61
CA PHE A 73 11.05 0.03 -1.98
C PHE A 73 11.29 -1.27 -1.19
N LYS A 74 11.93 -2.27 -1.81
CA LYS A 74 12.19 -3.54 -1.13
C LYS A 74 13.08 -3.35 0.10
N ASP A 75 14.08 -2.48 0.04
CA ASP A 75 14.97 -2.23 1.18
C ASP A 75 14.26 -1.51 2.34
N VAL A 76 13.35 -0.58 2.05
CA VAL A 76 12.51 0.06 3.07
C VAL A 76 11.76 -1.00 3.89
N PHE A 77 11.08 -1.94 3.23
CA PHE A 77 10.33 -2.99 3.94
C PHE A 77 11.24 -4.01 4.63
N ARG A 78 12.43 -4.34 4.08
CA ARG A 78 13.43 -5.15 4.80
C ARG A 78 13.91 -4.48 6.09
N HIS A 79 14.16 -3.18 6.04
CA HIS A 79 14.54 -2.43 7.22
C HIS A 79 13.41 -2.34 8.24
N ALA A 80 12.16 -2.23 7.79
CA ALA A 80 11.00 -2.28 8.68
C ALA A 80 10.91 -3.62 9.44
N VAL A 81 11.19 -4.74 8.79
CA VAL A 81 11.31 -6.05 9.48
C VAL A 81 12.47 -6.06 10.49
N ARG A 82 13.64 -5.55 10.09
CA ARG A 82 14.84 -5.51 10.98
C ARG A 82 14.65 -4.69 12.26
N HIS A 83 13.72 -3.75 12.25
CA HIS A 83 13.40 -2.88 13.39
C HIS A 83 12.04 -3.24 14.00
N ASP A 84 11.55 -4.46 13.75
CA ASP A 84 10.31 -5.02 14.32
C ASP A 84 9.06 -4.16 14.08
N LEU A 85 9.07 -3.35 13.02
CA LEU A 85 7.91 -2.51 12.63
C LEU A 85 6.84 -3.34 11.93
N ILE A 86 7.24 -4.38 11.19
CA ILE A 86 6.34 -5.30 10.48
C ILE A 86 6.89 -6.72 10.53
N SER A 87 6.02 -7.71 10.33
CA SER A 87 6.44 -9.11 10.23
C SER A 87 7.11 -9.43 8.88
N VAL A 88 7.88 -10.53 8.85
CA VAL A 88 8.45 -11.08 7.61
C VAL A 88 7.36 -11.38 6.58
N ALA A 89 6.25 -11.99 7.03
CA ALA A 89 5.11 -12.32 6.15
C ALA A 89 4.46 -11.06 5.54
N ALA A 90 4.32 -9.99 6.32
CA ALA A 90 3.83 -8.72 5.79
C ALA A 90 4.79 -8.14 4.74
N CYS A 91 6.11 -8.18 5.00
CA CYS A 91 7.13 -7.74 4.05
C CYS A 91 7.04 -8.47 2.70
N GLU A 92 6.85 -9.79 2.72
CA GLU A 92 6.66 -10.60 1.51
C GLU A 92 5.39 -10.20 0.75
N ARG A 93 4.27 -9.97 1.44
CA ARG A 93 3.05 -9.45 0.80
C ARG A 93 3.27 -8.09 0.15
N TRP A 94 3.98 -7.17 0.80
CA TRP A 94 4.33 -5.87 0.22
C TRP A 94 5.23 -5.99 -1.01
N PHE A 95 6.10 -6.99 -1.09
CA PHE A 95 6.85 -7.27 -2.31
C PHE A 95 5.95 -7.76 -3.42
N ALA A 96 5.04 -8.68 -3.12
CA ALA A 96 4.07 -9.17 -4.10
C ALA A 96 3.18 -8.04 -4.64
N TYR A 97 2.70 -7.13 -3.79
CA TYR A 97 1.96 -5.95 -4.24
C TYR A 97 2.79 -5.05 -5.17
N ARG A 98 4.08 -4.89 -4.88
CA ARG A 98 4.99 -4.08 -5.70
C ARG A 98 5.31 -4.72 -7.04
N GLU A 99 5.51 -6.04 -7.06
CA GLU A 99 5.74 -6.81 -8.27
C GLU A 99 4.50 -6.82 -9.16
N HIS A 100 3.33 -7.06 -8.57
CA HIS A 100 2.03 -6.96 -9.24
C HIS A 100 1.85 -5.62 -9.94
N ARG A 101 2.19 -4.50 -9.29
CA ARG A 101 2.16 -3.15 -9.90
C ARG A 101 3.18 -2.93 -11.03
N ASN A 102 4.29 -3.68 -11.06
CA ASN A 102 5.34 -3.51 -12.06
C ASN A 102 5.09 -4.38 -13.31
N ASP A 103 4.65 -5.63 -13.13
CA ASP A 103 4.45 -6.58 -14.22
C ASP A 103 3.30 -6.18 -15.16
N THR A 104 2.32 -5.48 -14.60
CA THR A 104 1.05 -5.17 -15.27
C THR A 104 1.04 -3.86 -16.05
N ALA A 105 2.15 -3.11 -16.05
CA ALA A 105 2.36 -2.02 -17.00
C ALA A 105 2.47 -2.52 -18.47
N HIS A 106 2.68 -3.83 -18.66
CA HIS A 106 2.91 -4.45 -19.97
C HIS A 106 1.79 -5.40 -20.44
N GLU A 107 0.85 -5.81 -19.57
CA GLU A 107 -0.31 -6.65 -19.92
C GLU A 107 -1.61 -5.83 -19.93
N TYR A 108 -2.45 -6.06 -20.94
CA TYR A 108 -3.76 -5.41 -21.16
C TYR A 108 -4.56 -5.18 -19.86
N GLY A 109 -5.00 -3.94 -19.65
CA GLY A 109 -5.48 -3.41 -18.35
C GLY A 109 -6.66 -4.12 -17.68
N GLU A 110 -7.44 -4.95 -18.39
CA GLU A 110 -8.52 -5.74 -17.78
C GLU A 110 -7.98 -6.87 -16.90
N ARG A 111 -6.96 -7.62 -17.35
CA ARG A 111 -6.37 -8.71 -16.55
C ARG A 111 -5.66 -8.17 -15.31
N PHE A 112 -5.05 -6.99 -15.43
CA PHE A 112 -4.47 -6.28 -14.29
C PHE A 112 -5.53 -5.92 -13.25
N ALA A 113 -6.64 -5.33 -13.68
CA ALA A 113 -7.68 -4.93 -12.77
C ALA A 113 -8.23 -6.12 -12.00
N GLU A 114 -8.59 -7.22 -12.68
CA GLU A 114 -9.11 -8.43 -12.03
C GLU A 114 -8.11 -9.08 -11.06
N ALA A 115 -6.83 -9.15 -11.45
CA ALA A 115 -5.78 -9.66 -10.57
C ALA A 115 -5.58 -8.75 -9.34
N THR A 116 -5.66 -7.42 -9.52
CA THR A 116 -5.61 -6.46 -8.40
C THR A 116 -6.74 -6.70 -7.42
N LEU A 117 -7.98 -6.87 -7.90
CA LEU A 117 -9.16 -7.08 -7.05
C LEU A 117 -9.00 -8.27 -6.09
N LYS A 118 -8.32 -9.32 -6.52
CA LYS A 118 -8.06 -10.52 -5.69
C LYS A 118 -7.10 -10.23 -4.53
N LEU A 119 -6.22 -9.24 -4.66
CA LEU A 119 -5.25 -8.85 -3.64
C LEU A 119 -5.83 -7.84 -2.63
N LEU A 120 -6.92 -7.15 -2.97
CA LEU A 120 -7.45 -6.05 -2.17
C LEU A 120 -7.82 -6.40 -0.73
N PRO A 121 -8.41 -7.56 -0.40
CA PRO A 121 -8.74 -7.89 0.98
C PRO A 121 -7.51 -7.86 1.90
N ASP A 122 -6.43 -8.55 1.50
CA ASP A 122 -5.19 -8.60 2.27
C ASP A 122 -4.45 -7.25 2.23
N PHE A 123 -4.47 -6.58 1.08
CA PHE A 123 -3.83 -5.28 0.91
C PHE A 123 -4.45 -4.20 1.79
N ILE A 124 -5.78 -4.13 1.89
CA ILE A 124 -6.48 -3.18 2.76
C ILE A 124 -6.12 -3.45 4.22
N SER A 125 -6.08 -4.72 4.64
CA SER A 125 -5.68 -5.10 6.00
C SER A 125 -4.24 -4.67 6.31
N ASP A 126 -3.30 -5.00 5.41
CA ASP A 126 -1.89 -4.64 5.54
C ASP A 126 -1.66 -3.13 5.54
N ALA A 127 -2.40 -2.39 4.71
CA ALA A 127 -2.30 -0.94 4.62
C ALA A 127 -2.81 -0.26 5.90
N LYS A 128 -3.90 -0.75 6.49
CA LYS A 128 -4.42 -0.28 7.79
C LYS A 128 -3.40 -0.51 8.90
N GLU A 129 -2.82 -1.70 8.95
CA GLU A 129 -1.81 -2.04 9.96
C GLU A 129 -0.55 -1.18 9.79
N LEU A 130 -0.05 -1.04 8.56
CA LEU A 130 1.11 -0.21 8.28
C LEU A 130 0.86 1.27 8.66
N ALA A 131 -0.33 1.80 8.41
CA ALA A 131 -0.68 3.16 8.81
C ALA A 131 -0.61 3.34 10.33
N ARG A 132 -1.06 2.36 11.13
CA ARG A 132 -0.93 2.39 12.60
C ARG A 132 0.53 2.41 13.04
N VAL A 133 1.33 1.47 12.53
CA VAL A 133 2.78 1.35 12.82
C VAL A 133 3.54 2.66 12.53
N ILE A 134 3.17 3.34 11.45
CA ILE A 134 3.80 4.61 11.05
C ILE A 134 3.41 5.74 12.01
N THR A 135 2.15 5.78 12.46
CA THR A 135 1.62 6.82 13.36
C THR A 135 2.11 6.65 14.79
N GLU A 136 2.11 5.42 15.32
CA GLU A 136 2.41 5.10 16.72
C GLU A 136 3.90 5.28 17.09
N GLY A 137 4.81 5.35 16.12
CA GLY A 137 6.24 5.64 16.38
C GLY A 137 6.56 7.07 16.82
N GLY A 138 5.58 7.81 17.32
CA GLY A 138 5.66 9.21 17.69
C GLY A 138 6.00 9.50 19.15
N ASP A 139 5.84 8.50 20.04
CA ASP A 139 5.76 8.67 21.50
C ASP A 139 6.97 8.13 22.30
N ASP A 140 8.19 8.38 21.80
CA ASP A 140 9.41 8.36 22.61
C ASP A 140 10.11 9.73 22.58
#